data_AF-A0A699W4N0-F1
#
_entry.id   AF-A0A699W4N0-F1
#
_cell.length_a   1.000
_cell.length_b   1.000
_cell.length_c   1.000
_cell.angle_alpha   90.00
_cell.angle_beta   90.00
_cell.angle_gamma   90.00
#
_symmetry.space_group_name_H-M   'P 1'
#
loop_
_entity.id
_entity.type
_entity.pdbx_description
1 polymer ?
#
loop_
_entity_poly.entity_id
_entity_poly.type
_entity_poly.pdbx_seq_one_letter_code
_entity_poly.pdbx_strand_id
1 'polypeptide(L)'
;MQDSVRITHVYRNLPLQFDDKIYAINARPLDMCEFDIILDELPGIPPVREVEFNIKLISRSEPISKASYRMAPIELKELKDQLQE
;
A
#
# COMPACT_ATOMS: atom_id res chain seq x y z
N MET A 1 -18.91 -3.68 -18.86
CA MET A 1 -18.65 -5.11 -19.17
C MET A 1 -18.15 -5.71 -17.87
N GLN A 2 -18.74 -6.83 -17.42
CA GLN A 2 -18.36 -7.46 -16.16
C GLN A 2 -17.38 -8.57 -16.52
N ASP A 3 -16.09 -8.30 -16.31
CA ASP A 3 -15.03 -9.26 -16.63
C ASP A 3 -15.07 -10.37 -15.58
N SER A 4 -15.40 -11.59 -16.01
CA SER A 4 -15.50 -12.74 -15.12
C SER A 4 -14.13 -13.42 -14.99
N VAL A 5 -13.63 -13.44 -13.76
CA VAL A 5 -12.39 -14.14 -13.37
C VAL A 5 -12.56 -15.65 -13.57
N ARG A 6 -11.71 -16.25 -14.42
CA ARG A 6 -11.74 -17.69 -14.72
C ARG A 6 -10.77 -18.45 -13.83
N ILE A 7 -11.28 -19.05 -12.75
CA ILE A 7 -10.49 -19.97 -11.91
C ILE A 7 -10.20 -21.24 -12.72
N THR A 8 -8.92 -21.51 -13.00
CA THR A 8 -8.52 -22.66 -13.84
C THR A 8 -8.28 -23.93 -13.04
N HIS A 9 -7.84 -23.84 -11.78
CA HIS A 9 -7.50 -24.98 -10.94
C HIS A 9 -7.92 -24.72 -9.49
N VAL A 10 -8.26 -25.78 -8.73
CA VAL A 10 -8.64 -25.67 -7.31
C VAL A 10 -7.98 -26.81 -6.54
N TYR A 11 -7.24 -26.48 -5.49
CA TYR A 11 -6.59 -27.45 -4.62
C TYR A 11 -7.35 -27.53 -3.28
N ARG A 12 -7.66 -28.74 -2.83
CA ARG A 12 -8.51 -28.99 -1.66
C ARG A 12 -7.71 -29.61 -0.51
N ASN A 13 -8.09 -29.28 0.72
CA ASN A 13 -7.58 -29.88 1.96
C ASN A 13 -6.05 -29.87 2.10
N LEU A 14 -5.41 -28.79 1.67
CA LEU A 14 -3.98 -28.60 1.89
C LEU A 14 -3.72 -28.32 3.38
N PRO A 15 -2.82 -29.05 4.04
CA PRO A 15 -2.47 -28.76 5.42
C PRO A 15 -1.63 -27.48 5.47
N LEU A 16 -2.15 -26.43 6.12
CA LEU A 16 -1.44 -25.21 6.46
C LEU A 16 -1.12 -25.24 7.95
N GLN A 17 0.16 -25.14 8.30
CA GLN A 17 0.58 -24.98 9.69
C GLN A 17 0.79 -23.50 9.99
N PHE A 18 0.06 -22.99 10.97
CA PHE A 18 0.29 -21.66 11.53
C PHE A 18 0.29 -21.77 13.05
N ASP A 19 1.33 -21.23 13.67
CA ASP A 19 1.76 -21.60 15.01
C ASP A 19 1.90 -23.14 15.13
N ASP A 20 1.32 -23.75 16.17
CA ASP A 20 1.36 -25.20 16.42
C ASP A 20 0.10 -25.96 15.96
N LYS A 21 -0.73 -25.34 15.12
CA LYS A 21 -1.99 -25.95 14.66
C LYS A 21 -2.00 -26.13 13.15
N ILE A 22 -2.46 -27.30 12.72
CA ILE A 22 -2.66 -27.63 11.31
C ILE A 22 -4.11 -27.39 10.95
N TYR A 23 -4.31 -26.54 9.95
CA TYR A 23 -5.61 -26.22 9.38
C TYR A 23 -5.67 -26.74 7.95
N ALA A 24 -6.73 -27.46 7.60
CA ALA A 24 -6.95 -27.86 6.21
C ALA A 24 -7.61 -26.71 5.45
N ILE A 25 -6.93 -26.18 4.44
CA ILE A 25 -7.43 -25.07 3.62
C ILE A 25 -7.64 -25.48 2.17
N ASN A 26 -8.55 -24.79 1.50
CA ASN A 26 -8.74 -24.90 0.06
C ASN A 26 -8.06 -23.70 -0.60
N ALA A 27 -7.13 -23.95 -1.52
CA ALA A 27 -6.40 -22.91 -2.23
C ALA A 27 -6.87 -22.81 -3.69
N ARG A 28 -6.93 -21.58 -4.20
CA ARG A 28 -7.19 -21.27 -5.61
C ARG A 28 -5.99 -20.46 -6.13
N PRO A 29 -5.35 -20.86 -7.23
CA PRO A 29 -4.33 -20.04 -7.88
C PRO A 29 -5.03 -18.80 -8.45
N LEU A 30 -4.64 -17.63 -7.96
CA LEU A 30 -5.00 -16.34 -8.53
C LEU A 30 -4.00 -16.01 -9.63
N ASP A 31 -4.49 -15.50 -10.76
CA ASP A 31 -3.59 -14.98 -11.80
C ASP A 31 -2.85 -13.75 -11.25
N MET A 32 -1.59 -13.57 -11.65
CA MET A 32 -0.76 -12.46 -11.14
C MET A 32 -1.40 -11.09 -11.47
N CYS A 33 -2.06 -10.98 -12.61
CA CYS A 33 -2.82 -9.78 -12.99
C CYS A 33 -4.04 -9.53 -12.08
N GLU A 34 -4.65 -10.57 -11.51
CA GLU A 34 -5.74 -10.42 -10.54
C GLU A 34 -5.22 -10.08 -9.14
N PHE A 35 -4.02 -10.56 -8.80
CA PHE A 35 -3.35 -10.18 -7.55
C PHE A 35 -3.06 -8.67 -7.51
N ASP A 36 -2.66 -8.07 -8.63
CA ASP A 36 -2.47 -6.61 -8.74
C ASP A 36 -3.77 -5.82 -8.57
N ILE A 37 -4.91 -6.35 -9.04
CA ILE A 37 -6.24 -5.74 -8.84
C ILE A 37 -6.66 -5.84 -7.36
N ILE A 38 -6.39 -6.97 -6.71
CA ILE A 38 -6.75 -7.20 -5.30
C ILE A 38 -5.85 -6.39 -4.36
N LEU A 39 -4.55 -6.24 -4.66
CA LEU A 39 -3.65 -5.38 -3.88
C LEU A 39 -3.97 -3.89 -4.03
N ASP A 40 -4.48 -3.47 -5.19
CA ASP A 40 -5.03 -2.11 -5.36
C ASP A 40 -6.27 -1.87 -4.48
N GLU A 41 -7.00 -2.94 -4.14
CA GLU A 41 -8.15 -2.89 -3.22
C GLU A 41 -7.79 -3.17 -1.76
N LEU A 42 -6.56 -3.58 -1.43
CA LEU A 42 -6.12 -3.81 -0.06
C LEU A 42 -5.67 -2.49 0.60
N PRO A 43 -6.29 -2.09 1.73
CA PRO A 43 -6.05 -0.80 2.35
C PRO A 43 -4.73 -0.82 3.12
N GLY A 44 -3.60 -0.59 2.45
CA GLY A 44 -2.35 -0.34 3.16
C GLY A 44 -1.04 -0.47 2.40
N ILE A 45 -1.01 -1.00 1.18
CA ILE A 45 0.23 -1.12 0.41
C ILE A 45 0.00 -0.58 -1.00
N PRO A 46 0.38 0.68 -1.29
CA PRO A 46 0.39 1.16 -2.66
C PRO A 46 1.53 0.45 -3.40
N PRO A 47 1.27 -0.20 -4.55
CA PRO A 47 2.34 -0.56 -5.47
C PRO A 47 3.15 0.70 -5.78
N VAL A 48 4.48 0.61 -5.90
CA VAL A 48 5.31 1.76 -6.32
C VAL A 48 4.91 2.12 -7.74
N ARG A 49 3.99 3.07 -7.85
CA ARG A 49 3.51 3.69 -9.08
C ARG A 49 4.10 5.09 -9.11
N GLU A 50 4.57 5.53 -10.27
CA GLU A 50 4.79 6.96 -10.52
C GLU A 50 3.41 7.66 -10.53
N VAL A 51 2.89 7.98 -9.34
CA VAL A 51 1.62 8.68 -9.20
C VAL A 51 1.89 10.17 -9.33
N GLU A 52 1.46 10.76 -10.45
CA GLU A 52 1.47 12.20 -10.64
C GLU A 52 0.35 12.84 -9.81
N PHE A 53 0.69 13.23 -8.57
CA PHE A 53 -0.25 13.93 -7.70
C PHE A 53 -0.43 15.38 -8.13
N ASN A 54 -1.64 15.73 -8.54
CA ASN A 54 -2.01 17.11 -8.89
C ASN A 54 -2.69 17.80 -7.70
N ILE A 55 -2.03 18.81 -7.11
CA ILE A 55 -2.64 19.64 -6.06
C ILE A 55 -3.48 20.75 -6.73
N LYS A 56 -4.81 20.61 -6.68
CA LYS A 56 -5.74 21.63 -7.18
C LYS A 56 -5.85 22.77 -6.17
N LEU A 57 -5.38 23.95 -6.54
CA LEU A 57 -5.58 25.17 -5.76
C LEU A 57 -6.98 25.74 -6.00
N ILE A 58 -7.57 26.36 -4.98
CA ILE A 58 -8.77 27.16 -5.18
C ILE A 58 -8.42 28.38 -6.04
N SER A 59 -9.39 28.87 -6.82
CA SER A 59 -9.19 30.07 -7.62
C SER A 59 -8.76 31.23 -6.71
N ARG A 60 -7.70 31.96 -7.09
CA ARG A 60 -7.10 33.08 -6.35
C ARG A 60 -6.25 32.70 -5.12
N SER A 61 -5.81 31.44 -5.00
CA SER A 61 -4.74 31.11 -4.04
C SER A 61 -3.42 31.75 -4.43
N GLU A 62 -2.67 32.21 -3.43
CA GLU A 62 -1.30 32.71 -3.57
C GLU A 62 -0.33 31.87 -2.72
N PRO A 63 0.95 31.75 -3.09
CA PRO A 63 1.95 31.06 -2.29
C PRO A 63 2.12 31.72 -0.91
N ILE A 64 2.32 30.91 0.13
CA ILE A 64 2.56 31.40 1.50
C ILE A 64 3.99 31.01 1.89
N SER A 65 4.71 31.96 2.50
CA SER A 65 6.00 31.73 3.13
C SER A 65 5.94 32.09 4.61
N LYS A 66 6.48 31.23 5.47
CA LYS A 66 6.52 31.42 6.92
C LYS A 66 7.93 31.09 7.43
N ALA A 67 8.40 31.84 8.42
CA ALA A 67 9.68 31.57 9.06
C ALA A 67 9.69 30.16 9.70
N SER A 68 10.84 29.50 9.66
CA SER A 68 11.02 28.19 10.29
C SER A 68 10.85 28.26 11.80
N TYR A 69 10.33 27.19 12.41
CA TYR A 69 10.19 27.08 13.86
C TYR A 69 11.55 26.80 14.52
N ARG A 70 11.74 27.27 15.76
CA ARG A 70 12.96 26.99 16.53
C ARG A 70 12.80 25.66 17.26
N MET A 71 13.54 24.65 16.82
CA MET A 71 13.59 23.32 17.44
C MET A 71 14.85 23.17 18.30
N ALA A 72 14.79 22.31 19.31
CA ALA A 72 15.96 21.92 20.09
C ALA A 72 16.93 21.04 19.26
N PRO A 73 18.22 20.95 19.61
CA PRO A 73 19.18 20.13 18.86
C PRO A 73 18.80 18.64 18.74
N ILE A 74 18.11 18.09 19.74
CA ILE A 74 17.66 16.69 19.72
C ILE A 74 16.51 16.47 18.72
N GLU A 75 15.54 17.38 18.69
CA GLU A 75 14.42 17.34 17.73
C GLU A 75 14.92 17.52 16.29
N LEU A 76 15.92 18.39 16.08
CA LEU A 76 16.55 18.56 14.77
C LEU A 76 17.27 17.29 14.31
N LYS A 77 17.90 16.55 15.22
CA LYS A 77 18.54 15.28 14.91
C LYS A 77 17.49 14.24 14.50
N GLU A 78 16.43 14.10 15.28
CA GLU A 78 15.33 13.17 14.99
C GLU A 78 14.65 13.49 13.66
N LEU A 79 14.35 14.77 13.39
CA LEU A 79 13.77 15.21 12.12
C LEU A 79 14.69 14.88 10.94
N LYS A 80 16.00 15.11 11.09
CA LYS A 80 16.97 14.79 10.05
C LYS A 80 17.03 13.27 9.80
N ASP A 81 17.00 12.47 10.85
CA ASP A 81 17.01 11.01 10.73
C ASP A 81 15.74 10.49 10.01
N GLN A 82 14.57 11.13 10.21
CA GLN A 82 13.33 10.83 9.48
C GLN A 82 13.37 11.23 7.99
N LEU A 83 14.15 12.26 7.64
CA LEU A 83 14.28 12.75 6.26
C LEU A 83 15.37 12.04 5.45
N GLN A 84 16.24 11.25 6.11
CA GLN A 84 17.41 10.60 5.50
C GLN A 84 17.15 9.17 4.99
N GLU A 85 15.90 8.77 4.77
CA GLU A 85 15.56 7.49 4.10
C GLU A 85 15.79 7.53 2.59
#